data_AF-A0A3A9USC2-F1
#
_entry.id   AF-A0A3A9USC2-F1
#
_cell.length_a   1.000
_cell.length_b   1.000
_cell.length_c   1.000
_cell.angle_alpha   90.00
_cell.angle_beta   90.00
_cell.angle_gamma   90.00
#
_symmetry.space_group_name_H-M   'P 1'
#
loop_
_entity.id
_entity.type
_entity.pdbx_description
1 polymer ?
#
loop_
_entity_poly.entity_id
_entity_poly.type
_entity_poly.pdbx_seq_one_letter_code
_entity_poly.pdbx_strand_id
1 'polypeptide(L)'
;MKNKEDIIEYISIYCTAFYNEVEKKAMRHHVAQVKFLPYKDRVEKMTIAYERDNSSDPEVLKLLKNGIQEFHKNAAARVFNEHFNELALNTCSNCGGIARTPTAKQCRYCGYDWH
;
A
#
# COMPACT_ATOMS: atom_id res chain seq x y z
N MET A 1 -7.22 -19.51 -3.25
CA MET A 1 -6.94 -19.08 -1.85
C MET A 1 -8.21 -18.52 -1.25
N LYS A 2 -8.55 -18.89 -0.02
CA LYS A 2 -9.62 -18.19 0.72
C LYS A 2 -9.25 -16.70 0.79
N ASN A 3 -10.20 -15.85 0.43
CA ASN A 3 -10.16 -14.39 0.59
C ASN A 3 -8.96 -13.70 -0.07
N LYS A 4 -8.80 -13.85 -1.39
CA LYS A 4 -7.81 -13.10 -2.18
C LYS A 4 -7.89 -11.59 -1.94
N GLU A 5 -9.09 -11.05 -1.76
CA GLU A 5 -9.32 -9.63 -1.49
C GLU A 5 -8.71 -9.18 -0.17
N ASP A 6 -8.87 -9.94 0.92
CA ASP A 6 -8.26 -9.64 2.22
C ASP A 6 -6.72 -9.62 2.13
N ILE A 7 -6.13 -10.46 1.26
CA ILE A 7 -4.67 -10.48 1.05
C ILE A 7 -4.22 -9.28 0.22
N ILE A 8 -4.96 -8.90 -0.82
CA ILE A 8 -4.69 -7.69 -1.59
C ILE A 8 -4.77 -6.46 -0.66
N GLU A 9 -5.78 -6.39 0.20
CA GLU A 9 -5.89 -5.34 1.21
C GLU A 9 -4.66 -5.34 2.14
N TYR A 10 -4.30 -6.50 2.70
CA TYR A 10 -3.13 -6.65 3.55
C TYR A 10 -1.84 -6.17 2.85
N ILE A 11 -1.63 -6.57 1.59
CA ILE A 11 -0.47 -6.17 0.79
C ILE A 11 -0.46 -4.65 0.57
N SER A 12 -1.62 -4.04 0.31
CA SER A 12 -1.72 -2.60 0.06
C SER A 12 -1.30 -1.75 1.26
N ILE A 13 -1.40 -2.31 2.47
CA ILE A 13 -1.09 -1.63 3.73
C ILE A 13 0.33 -1.96 4.18
N TYR A 14 0.71 -3.25 4.19
CA TYR A 14 1.92 -3.71 4.89
C TYR A 14 3.08 -4.10 3.96
N CYS A 15 2.84 -4.21 2.65
CA CYS A 15 3.84 -4.70 1.68
C CYS A 15 4.21 -3.64 0.64
N THR A 16 4.06 -2.35 0.96
CA THR A 16 4.39 -1.25 0.04
C THR A 16 5.89 -1.18 -0.32
N ALA A 17 6.76 -1.87 0.41
CA ALA A 17 8.17 -2.05 0.05
C ALA A 17 8.37 -2.75 -1.31
N PHE A 18 7.42 -3.60 -1.72
CA PHE A 18 7.42 -4.30 -3.02
C PHE A 18 6.83 -3.46 -4.16
N TYR A 19 6.41 -2.22 -3.90
CA TYR A 19 5.99 -1.33 -4.96
C TYR A 19 7.19 -0.99 -5.85
N ASN A 20 6.97 -0.92 -7.17
CA ASN A 20 8.01 -0.51 -8.10
C ASN A 20 8.28 1.01 -7.97
N GLU A 21 9.32 1.51 -8.64
CA GLU A 21 9.73 2.90 -8.50
C GLU A 21 8.67 3.91 -8.98
N VAL A 22 7.90 3.57 -10.01
CA VAL A 22 6.81 4.41 -10.53
C VAL A 22 5.65 4.46 -9.53
N GLU A 23 5.29 3.32 -8.94
CA GLU A 23 4.26 3.22 -7.89
C GLU A 23 4.69 3.96 -6.62
N LYS A 24 5.95 3.84 -6.20
CA LYS A 24 6.49 4.62 -5.07
C LYS A 24 6.44 6.12 -5.36
N LYS A 25 6.76 6.54 -6.58
CA LYS A 25 6.67 7.94 -7.01
C LYS A 25 5.22 8.44 -7.06
N ALA A 26 4.27 7.59 -7.46
CA ALA A 26 2.84 7.88 -7.40
C ALA A 26 2.34 8.06 -5.96
N MET A 27 2.76 7.19 -5.04
CA MET A 27 2.43 7.34 -3.63
C MET A 27 2.97 8.66 -3.05
N ARG A 28 4.22 9.02 -3.37
CA ARG A 28 4.81 10.31 -2.97
C ARG A 28 4.08 11.51 -3.57
N HIS A 29 3.77 11.46 -4.86
CA HIS A 29 2.97 12.52 -5.53
C HIS A 29 1.61 12.68 -4.85
N HIS A 30 0.90 11.59 -4.58
CA HIS A 30 -0.38 11.67 -3.87
C HIS A 30 -0.23 12.34 -2.51
N VAL A 31 0.76 11.93 -1.70
CA VAL A 31 1.07 12.56 -0.41
C VAL A 31 1.36 14.05 -0.56
N ALA A 32 2.11 14.46 -1.58
CA ALA A 32 2.36 15.87 -1.87
C ALA A 32 1.06 16.64 -2.12
N GLN A 33 0.17 16.09 -2.94
CA GLN A 33 -1.12 16.71 -3.25
C GLN A 33 -2.04 16.83 -2.03
N VAL A 34 -2.15 15.79 -1.20
CA VAL A 34 -3.11 15.81 -0.07
C VAL A 34 -2.55 16.40 1.23
N LYS A 35 -1.26 16.20 1.53
CA LYS A 35 -0.66 16.61 2.81
C LYS A 35 0.16 17.89 2.72
N PHE A 36 0.80 18.16 1.58
CA PHE A 36 1.77 19.24 1.47
C PHE A 36 1.21 20.48 0.79
N LEU A 37 0.50 20.28 -0.33
CA LEU A 37 -0.10 21.37 -1.12
C LEU A 37 -0.91 22.38 -0.27
N PRO A 38 -1.76 21.97 0.69
CA PRO A 38 -2.56 22.92 1.48
C PRO A 38 -1.73 23.92 2.31
N TYR A 39 -0.46 23.60 2.58
CA TYR A 39 0.44 24.42 3.38
C TYR A 39 1.68 24.89 2.61
N LYS A 40 1.76 24.60 1.29
CA LYS A 40 2.94 24.86 0.46
C LYS A 40 3.40 26.32 0.57
N ASP A 41 2.48 27.26 0.60
CA ASP A 41 2.80 28.70 0.59
C ASP A 41 2.88 29.31 2.01
N ARG A 42 2.70 28.50 3.06
CA ARG A 42 2.66 28.95 4.46
C ARG A 42 3.83 28.43 5.29
N VAL A 43 4.38 27.28 4.90
CA VAL A 43 5.42 26.58 5.64
C VAL A 43 6.53 26.18 4.68
N GLU A 44 7.71 26.77 4.81
CA GLU A 44 8.87 26.54 3.93
C GLU A 44 9.23 25.05 3.80
N LYS A 45 9.23 24.32 4.93
CA LYS A 45 9.46 22.86 4.92
C LYS A 45 8.44 22.12 4.06
N MET A 46 7.21 22.62 3.99
CA MET A 46 6.15 22.04 3.17
C MET A 46 6.28 22.43 1.69
N THR A 47 6.79 23.63 1.39
CA THR A 47 7.19 24.02 0.04
C THR A 47 8.22 23.05 -0.51
N ILE A 48 9.30 22.81 0.25
CA ILE A 48 10.40 21.91 -0.12
C ILE A 48 9.88 20.48 -0.31
N ALA A 49 9.08 19.98 0.63
CA ALA A 49 8.52 18.63 0.53
C ALA A 49 7.58 18.47 -0.67
N TYR A 50 6.73 19.46 -0.94
CA TYR A 50 5.85 19.46 -2.11
C TYR A 50 6.65 19.44 -3.41
N GLU A 51 7.67 20.29 -3.55
CA GLU A 51 8.45 20.39 -4.79
C GLU A 51 9.28 19.14 -5.06
N ARG A 52 9.77 18.48 -4.01
CA ARG A 52 10.47 17.19 -4.13
C ARG A 52 9.54 16.06 -4.59
N ASP A 53 8.35 15.97 -4.00
CA ASP A 53 7.49 14.79 -4.14
C ASP A 53 6.39 14.95 -5.20
N ASN A 54 6.08 16.19 -5.61
CA ASN A 54 5.12 16.46 -6.68
C ASN A 54 5.69 16.09 -8.06
N SER A 55 5.13 15.04 -8.66
CA SER A 55 5.46 14.60 -10.02
C SER A 55 4.58 15.21 -11.11
N SER A 56 5.20 15.59 -12.25
CA SER A 56 4.51 15.89 -13.53
C SER A 56 4.61 14.77 -14.56
N ASP A 57 5.16 13.61 -14.15
CA ASP A 57 5.37 12.43 -15.00
C ASP A 57 4.03 11.79 -15.42
N PRO A 58 3.75 11.64 -16.73
CA PRO A 58 2.48 11.08 -17.22
C PRO A 58 2.20 9.66 -16.72
N GLU A 59 3.23 8.83 -16.52
CA GLU A 59 3.04 7.46 -16.03
C GLU A 59 2.56 7.45 -14.58
N VAL A 60 3.16 8.31 -13.76
CA VAL A 60 2.75 8.51 -12.37
C VAL A 60 1.32 9.02 -12.27
N LEU A 61 0.96 10.02 -13.07
CA LEU A 61 -0.39 10.58 -13.08
C LEU A 61 -1.42 9.56 -13.58
N LYS A 62 -1.05 8.73 -14.56
CA LYS A 62 -1.90 7.65 -15.09
C LYS A 62 -2.22 6.59 -14.03
N LEU A 63 -1.27 6.26 -13.14
CA LEU A 63 -1.51 5.31 -12.04
C LEU A 63 -2.57 5.83 -11.06
N LEU A 64 -2.68 7.14 -10.88
CA LEU A 64 -3.59 7.78 -9.92
C LEU A 64 -4.92 8.24 -10.54
N LYS A 65 -5.11 8.05 -11.86
CA LYS A 65 -6.27 8.58 -12.61
C LYS A 65 -7.63 8.15 -12.06
N ASN A 66 -7.71 6.97 -11.44
CA ASN A 66 -8.95 6.40 -10.87
C ASN A 66 -9.01 6.59 -9.34
N GLY A 67 -8.14 7.42 -8.78
CA GLY A 67 -8.03 7.66 -7.34
C GLY A 67 -7.09 6.70 -6.61
N ILE A 68 -6.76 7.07 -5.36
CA ILE A 68 -5.73 6.40 -4.56
C ILE A 68 -6.12 4.98 -4.15
N GLN A 69 -7.41 4.72 -3.93
CA GLN A 69 -7.89 3.38 -3.54
C GLN A 69 -7.68 2.37 -4.67
N GLU A 70 -8.05 2.75 -5.90
CA GLU A 70 -7.88 1.91 -7.08
C GLU A 70 -6.38 1.72 -7.41
N PHE A 71 -5.55 2.74 -7.21
CA PHE A 71 -4.11 2.63 -7.28
C PHE A 71 -3.57 1.54 -6.33
N HIS A 72 -3.92 1.63 -5.04
CA HIS A 72 -3.45 0.67 -4.03
C HIS A 72 -3.89 -0.76 -4.35
N LYS A 73 -5.13 -0.94 -4.79
CA LYS A 73 -5.66 -2.24 -5.20
C LYS A 73 -4.87 -2.83 -6.38
N ASN A 74 -4.60 -2.01 -7.41
CA ASN A 74 -3.88 -2.47 -8.60
C ASN A 74 -2.40 -2.77 -8.30
N ALA A 75 -1.71 -1.91 -7.56
CA ALA A 75 -0.34 -2.13 -7.13
C ALA A 75 -0.23 -3.39 -6.23
N ALA A 76 -1.16 -3.56 -5.29
CA ALA A 76 -1.19 -4.73 -4.43
C ALA A 76 -1.53 -6.03 -5.21
N ALA A 77 -2.42 -5.97 -6.19
CA ALA A 77 -2.70 -7.11 -7.07
C ALA A 77 -1.47 -7.49 -7.91
N ARG A 78 -0.70 -6.51 -8.40
CA ARG A 78 0.58 -6.76 -9.07
C ARG A 78 1.55 -7.46 -8.13
N VAL A 79 1.79 -6.90 -6.94
CA VAL A 79 2.67 -7.49 -5.91
C VAL A 79 2.23 -8.91 -5.56
N PHE A 80 0.93 -9.15 -5.40
CA PHE A 80 0.40 -10.48 -5.18
C PHE A 80 0.75 -11.44 -6.31
N ASN A 81 0.67 -11.02 -7.58
CA ASN A 81 0.96 -11.92 -8.70
C ASN A 81 2.46 -12.15 -8.92
N GLU A 82 3.29 -11.13 -8.70
CA GLU A 82 4.71 -11.15 -9.05
C GLU A 82 5.60 -11.61 -7.89
N HIS A 83 5.23 -11.27 -6.65
CA HIS A 83 6.10 -11.43 -5.48
C HIS A 83 5.49 -12.33 -4.40
N PHE A 84 4.40 -13.06 -4.67
CA PHE A 84 3.67 -13.83 -3.64
C PHE A 84 4.57 -14.65 -2.72
N ASN A 85 5.51 -15.38 -3.31
CA ASN A 85 6.40 -16.31 -2.60
C ASN A 85 7.50 -15.60 -1.79
N GLU A 86 7.73 -14.31 -2.04
CA GLU A 86 8.68 -13.47 -1.30
C GLU A 86 8.02 -12.77 -0.11
N LEU A 87 6.68 -12.77 -0.04
CA LEU A 87 5.93 -12.08 1.01
C LEU A 87 5.93 -12.90 2.31
N ALA A 88 6.43 -12.29 3.39
CA ALA A 88 6.26 -12.82 4.76
C ALA A 88 4.85 -12.55 5.29
N LEU A 89 3.85 -13.27 4.76
CA LEU A 89 2.45 -13.12 5.15
C LEU A 89 2.17 -13.83 6.48
N ASN A 90 1.62 -13.10 7.45
CA ASN A 90 1.14 -13.69 8.70
C ASN A 90 -0.20 -14.42 8.45
N THR A 91 -0.14 -15.73 8.28
CA THR A 91 -1.30 -16.58 8.00
C THR A 91 -1.56 -17.57 9.13
N CYS A 92 -2.83 -17.86 9.39
CA CYS A 92 -3.24 -18.81 10.41
C CYS A 92 -2.85 -20.24 10.02
N SER A 93 -2.10 -20.94 10.86
CA SER A 93 -1.71 -22.34 10.63
C SER A 93 -2.90 -23.31 10.62
N ASN A 94 -4.00 -22.98 11.30
CA ASN A 94 -5.19 -23.83 11.37
C ASN A 94 -6.11 -23.69 10.14
N CYS A 95 -6.28 -22.48 9.58
CA CYS A 95 -7.25 -22.24 8.51
C CYS A 95 -6.70 -21.58 7.24
N GLY A 96 -5.44 -21.17 7.24
CA GLY A 96 -4.77 -20.47 6.13
C GLY A 96 -5.21 -19.01 5.92
N GLY A 97 -6.07 -18.46 6.77
CA GLY A 97 -6.54 -17.08 6.66
C GLY A 97 -5.48 -16.06 7.04
N ILE A 98 -5.41 -14.95 6.30
CA ILE A 98 -4.50 -13.83 6.58
C ILE A 98 -4.89 -13.11 7.88
N ALA A 99 -3.91 -12.82 8.73
CA ALA A 99 -4.13 -12.09 9.97
C ALA A 99 -4.45 -10.60 9.68
N ARG A 100 -5.03 -9.88 10.66
CA ARG A 100 -5.35 -8.44 10.50
C ARG A 100 -4.10 -7.56 10.32
N THR A 101 -3.00 -7.94 10.95
CA THR A 101 -1.73 -7.20 10.94
C THR A 101 -0.56 -8.20 10.91
N PRO A 102 0.65 -7.77 10.52
CA PRO A 102 1.84 -8.63 10.52
C PRO A 102 2.19 -9.23 11.88
N THR A 103 1.80 -8.57 12.98
CA THR A 103 2.16 -8.97 14.34
C THR A 103 1.00 -9.60 15.13
N ALA A 104 -0.18 -9.73 14.52
CA ALA A 104 -1.34 -10.33 15.19
C ALA A 104 -1.07 -11.80 15.57
N LYS A 105 -1.57 -12.21 16.74
CA LYS A 105 -1.42 -13.57 17.29
C LYS A 105 -2.70 -14.40 17.30
N GLN A 106 -3.80 -13.84 16.78
CA GLN A 106 -5.11 -14.49 16.76
C GLN A 106 -5.74 -14.39 15.38
N CYS A 107 -6.35 -15.50 14.93
CA CYS A 107 -7.04 -15.57 13.65
C CYS A 107 -8.41 -14.90 13.70
N ARG A 108 -8.63 -13.90 12.82
CA ARG A 108 -9.95 -13.24 12.64
C ARG A 108 -11.05 -14.11 12.05
N TYR A 109 -10.73 -15.31 11.54
CA TYR A 109 -11.70 -16.18 10.86
C TYR A 109 -12.10 -17.39 11.69
N CYS A 110 -11.14 -18.08 12.32
CA CYS A 110 -11.42 -19.28 13.13
C CYS A 110 -11.15 -19.10 14.62
N GLY A 111 -10.69 -17.92 15.06
CA GLY A 111 -10.38 -17.65 16.46
C GLY A 111 -9.14 -18.37 17.00
N TYR A 112 -8.45 -19.18 16.18
CA TYR A 112 -7.22 -19.86 16.59
C TYR A 112 -6.19 -18.84 17.08
N ASP A 113 -5.63 -19.13 18.24
CA ASP A 113 -4.68 -18.31 18.96
C ASP A 113 -3.33 -19.03 18.99
N TRP A 114 -2.29 -18.36 18.50
CA TRP A 114 -0.93 -18.89 18.45
C TRP A 114 0.04 -18.15 19.39
N HIS A 115 -0.50 -17.64 20.50
CA HIS A 115 0.26 -17.07 21.62
C HIS A 115 1.41 -17.95 22.12
#